data_AF-A0A7Z7LJ13-F1
#
_entry.id   AF-A0A7Z7LJ13-F1
#
_cell.length_a   1.000
_cell.length_b   1.000
_cell.length_c   1.000
_cell.angle_alpha   90.00
_cell.angle_beta   90.00
_cell.angle_gamma   90.00
#
_symmetry.space_group_name_H-M   'P 1'
#
loop_
_entity.id
_entity.type
_entity.pdbx_description
1 polymer ?
#
loop_
_entity_poly.entity_id
_entity_poly.type
_entity_poly.pdbx_seq_one_letter_code
_entity_poly.pdbx_strand_id
1 'polypeptide(L)'
;MTSETRLPLLLGALGLIITALAAGWWWLIFGTVVESGYITHVQAASCLAGTSALCNLAQALCTNDHLFGIRWYAPEAFWAGTALLIAALVHVTIKADSRSADQTRSTEVEP
;
A
#
# COMPACT_ATOMS: atom_id res chain seq x y z
N MET A 1 -27.19 12.59 -1.48
CA MET A 1 -25.86 13.22 -1.28
C MET A 1 -24.91 12.40 -0.36
N THR A 2 -24.94 11.06 -0.38
CA THR A 2 -24.07 10.23 0.50
C THR A 2 -22.99 9.44 -0.27
N SER A 3 -23.12 9.28 -1.58
CA SER A 3 -22.20 8.50 -2.42
C SER A 3 -20.81 9.16 -2.52
N GLU A 4 -20.78 10.49 -2.69
CA GLU A 4 -19.59 11.32 -2.92
C GLU A 4 -18.56 11.33 -1.77
N THR A 5 -18.97 10.92 -0.56
CA THR A 5 -18.09 10.87 0.61
C THR A 5 -17.74 9.44 1.00
N ARG A 6 -18.59 8.46 0.64
CA ARG A 6 -18.31 7.04 0.87
C ARG A 6 -17.29 6.48 -0.11
N LEU A 7 -17.27 6.97 -1.34
CA LEU A 7 -16.30 6.50 -2.35
C LEU A 7 -14.83 6.68 -1.93
N PRO A 8 -14.34 7.88 -1.56
CA PRO A 8 -12.95 8.04 -1.13
C PRO A 8 -12.64 7.28 0.17
N LEU A 9 -13.62 7.15 1.06
CA LEU A 9 -13.47 6.37 2.30
C LEU A 9 -13.31 4.87 2.00
N LEU A 10 -14.11 4.32 1.10
CA LEU A 10 -14.04 2.93 0.68
C LEU A 10 -12.73 2.64 -0.08
N LEU A 11 -12.31 3.53 -0.99
CA LEU A 11 -11.01 3.40 -1.66
C LEU A 11 -9.86 3.45 -0.65
N GLY A 12 -9.89 4.37 0.31
CA GLY A 12 -8.87 4.46 1.35
C GLY A 12 -8.82 3.22 2.24
N ALA A 13 -9.99 2.72 2.68
CA ALA A 13 -10.08 1.50 3.49
C ALA A 13 -9.59 0.27 2.71
N LEU A 14 -10.02 0.11 1.46
CA LEU A 14 -9.60 -1.00 0.61
C LEU A 14 -8.09 -0.94 0.32
N GLY A 15 -7.57 0.24 0.00
CA GLY A 15 -6.13 0.46 -0.19
C GLY A 15 -5.33 0.10 1.06
N LEU A 16 -5.80 0.49 2.26
CA LEU A 16 -5.16 0.12 3.52
C LEU A 16 -5.15 -1.40 3.75
N ILE A 17 -6.28 -2.06 3.52
CA ILE A 17 -6.40 -3.51 3.68
C ILE A 17 -5.45 -4.24 2.74
N ILE A 18 -5.42 -3.86 1.46
CA ILE A 18 -4.56 -4.48 0.46
C ILE A 18 -3.09 -4.26 0.81
N THR A 19 -2.70 -3.04 1.18
CA THR A 19 -1.32 -2.73 1.59
C THR A 19 -0.90 -3.50 2.84
N ALA A 20 -1.80 -3.65 3.83
CA ALA A 20 -1.53 -4.42 5.04
C ALA A 20 -1.36 -5.92 4.74
N LEU A 21 -2.20 -6.47 3.87
CA LEU A 21 -2.09 -7.85 3.42
C LEU A 21 -0.78 -8.08 2.64
N ALA A 22 -0.41 -7.15 1.76
CA ALA A 22 0.85 -7.21 1.02
C ALA A 22 2.08 -7.16 1.96
N ALA A 23 2.07 -6.25 2.93
CA ALA A 23 3.13 -6.14 3.93
C ALA A 23 3.21 -7.39 4.83
N GLY A 24 2.07 -7.94 5.24
CA GLY A 24 2.00 -9.19 6.00
C GLY A 24 2.53 -10.38 5.21
N TRP A 25 2.15 -10.50 3.94
CA TRP A 25 2.67 -11.54 3.03
C TRP A 25 4.18 -11.39 2.85
N TRP A 26 4.69 -10.18 2.59
CA TRP A 26 6.12 -9.91 2.50
C TRP A 26 6.85 -10.32 3.78
N TRP A 27 6.33 -9.96 4.96
CA TRP A 27 6.94 -10.31 6.24
C TRP A 27 7.05 -11.82 6.46
N LEU A 28 6.02 -12.58 6.08
CA LEU A 28 6.03 -14.04 6.20
C LEU A 28 7.14 -14.71 5.38
N ILE A 29 7.50 -14.14 4.22
CA ILE A 29 8.53 -14.70 3.34
C ILE A 29 9.92 -14.21 3.71
N PHE A 30 10.10 -12.90 3.88
CA PHE A 30 11.43 -12.31 4.05
C PHE A 30 11.85 -12.20 5.52
N GLY A 31 10.92 -12.22 6.48
CA GLY A 31 11.22 -12.11 7.91
C GLY A 31 12.11 -13.25 8.41
N THR A 32 11.79 -14.48 8.03
CA THR A 32 12.59 -15.68 8.37
C THR A 32 13.97 -15.66 7.71
N VAL A 33 14.07 -15.16 6.48
CA VAL A 33 15.34 -15.05 5.72
C VAL A 33 16.25 -13.97 6.32
N VAL A 34 15.66 -12.90 6.86
CA VAL A 34 16.39 -11.84 7.59
C VAL A 34 16.86 -12.34 8.96
N GLU A 35 16.02 -13.04 9.71
CA GLU A 35 16.40 -13.62 11.03
C GLU A 35 17.50 -14.67 10.91
N SER A 36 17.51 -15.44 9.83
CA SER A 36 18.57 -16.41 9.52
C SER A 36 19.86 -15.77 8.97
N GLY A 37 19.86 -14.44 8.74
CA GLY A 37 21.06 -13.69 8.37
C GLY A 37 21.48 -13.82 6.90
N TYR A 38 20.63 -14.36 6.03
CA TYR A 38 20.94 -14.48 4.60
C TYR A 38 20.92 -13.12 3.88
N ILE A 39 20.05 -12.20 4.30
CA ILE A 39 19.92 -10.85 3.73
C ILE A 39 19.76 -9.79 4.82
N THR A 40 20.16 -8.55 4.50
CA THR A 40 19.95 -7.41 5.40
C THR A 40 18.51 -6.91 5.37
N HIS A 41 18.09 -6.17 6.40
CA HIS A 41 16.77 -5.54 6.47
C HIS A 41 16.50 -4.59 5.29
N VAL A 42 17.54 -3.88 4.83
CA VAL A 42 17.45 -2.95 3.70
C VAL A 42 17.27 -3.70 2.38
N GLN A 43 17.97 -4.81 2.17
CA GLN A 43 17.78 -5.67 1.00
C GLN A 43 16.41 -6.35 1.00
N ALA A 44 15.92 -6.78 2.17
CA ALA A 44 14.58 -7.31 2.26
C ALA A 44 13.55 -6.24 1.88
N ALA A 45 13.71 -5.01 2.39
CA ALA A 45 12.76 -3.92 2.15
C ALA A 45 12.67 -3.54 0.66
N SER A 46 13.77 -3.62 -0.09
CA SER A 46 13.72 -3.38 -1.54
C SER A 46 12.91 -4.45 -2.29
N CYS A 47 12.85 -5.67 -1.74
CA CYS A 47 11.99 -6.74 -2.28
C CYS A 47 10.50 -6.53 -2.04
N LEU A 48 10.09 -5.56 -1.20
CA LEU A 48 8.68 -5.18 -1.01
C LEU A 48 8.13 -4.47 -2.27
N ALA A 49 8.94 -3.60 -2.87
CA ALA A 49 8.51 -2.72 -3.96
C ALA A 49 8.96 -3.20 -5.35
N GLY A 50 9.81 -4.22 -5.43
CA GLY A 50 10.32 -4.69 -6.72
C GLY A 50 10.88 -6.10 -6.69
N THR A 51 11.23 -6.59 -7.88
CA THR A 51 11.85 -7.90 -8.09
C THR A 51 13.32 -7.73 -8.44
N SER A 52 14.20 -8.49 -7.81
CA SER A 52 15.61 -8.59 -8.17
C SER A 52 16.10 -10.03 -8.06
N ALA A 53 17.28 -10.32 -8.61
CA ALA A 53 17.92 -11.64 -8.45
C ALA A 53 18.09 -12.01 -6.96
N LEU A 54 18.37 -11.03 -6.10
CA LEU A 54 18.45 -11.22 -4.65
C LEU A 54 17.10 -11.65 -4.05
N CYS A 55 16.00 -11.02 -4.49
CA CYS A 55 14.66 -11.35 -4.01
C CYS A 55 14.24 -12.76 -4.43
N ASN A 56 14.58 -13.16 -5.65
CA ASN A 56 14.32 -14.53 -6.14
C ASN A 56 15.13 -15.57 -5.35
N LEU A 57 16.40 -15.27 -5.03
CA LEU A 57 17.22 -16.13 -4.18
C LEU A 57 16.61 -16.28 -2.77
N ALA A 58 16.21 -15.16 -2.16
CA ALA A 58 15.57 -15.15 -0.84
C ALA A 58 14.25 -15.95 -0.83
N GLN A 59 13.44 -15.85 -1.87
CA GLN A 59 12.22 -16.66 -2.02
C GLN A 59 12.53 -18.17 -2.15
N ALA A 60 13.60 -18.54 -2.85
CA ALA A 60 14.03 -19.93 -2.95
C ALA A 60 14.54 -20.49 -1.60
N LEU A 61 15.20 -19.65 -0.80
CA LEU A 61 15.66 -19.97 0.56
C LEU A 61 14.51 -20.12 1.57
N CYS A 62 13.35 -19.51 1.30
CA CYS A 62 12.13 -19.64 2.10
C CYS A 62 11.44 -21.02 1.97
N THR A 63 12.18 -22.08 1.60
CA THR A 63 11.71 -23.46 1.41
C THR A 63 11.34 -24.19 2.72
N ASN A 64 11.45 -23.53 3.88
CA ASN A 64 10.96 -24.10 5.12
C ASN A 64 9.42 -24.22 5.08
N ASP A 65 8.91 -25.39 5.45
CA ASP A 65 7.49 -25.69 5.60
C ASP A 65 6.77 -24.59 6.38
N HIS A 66 5.91 -23.83 5.69
CA HIS A 66 5.06 -22.80 6.28
C HIS A 66 3.60 -23.13 5.99
N LEU A 67 2.72 -22.89 6.98
CA LEU A 67 1.30 -23.30 7.04
C LEU A 67 0.41 -22.96 5.83
N PHE A 68 0.86 -22.08 4.92
CA PHE A 68 0.09 -21.63 3.76
C PHE A 68 0.67 -22.08 2.39
N GLY A 69 1.86 -22.69 2.33
CA GLY A 69 2.47 -23.15 1.08
C GLY A 69 2.81 -22.04 0.07
N ILE A 70 2.76 -20.77 0.49
CA ILE A 70 3.01 -19.61 -0.38
C ILE A 70 4.51 -19.32 -0.41
N ARG A 71 5.14 -19.56 -1.57
CA ARG A 71 6.60 -19.45 -1.77
C ARG A 71 7.05 -18.22 -2.55
N TRP A 72 6.10 -17.38 -2.95
CA TRP A 72 6.34 -16.27 -3.87
C TRP A 72 5.72 -15.00 -3.30
N TYR A 73 6.31 -13.86 -3.64
CA TYR A 73 5.80 -12.53 -3.28
C TYR A 73 5.47 -11.75 -4.55
N ALA A 74 4.32 -11.08 -4.54
CA ALA A 74 3.82 -10.25 -5.64
C ALA A 74 3.97 -8.76 -5.27
N PRO A 75 5.01 -8.06 -5.75
CA PRO A 75 5.14 -6.61 -5.51
C PRO A 75 3.96 -5.81 -6.10
N GLU A 76 3.25 -6.37 -7.08
CA GLU A 76 2.06 -5.78 -7.69
C GLU A 76 0.95 -5.53 -6.65
N ALA A 77 0.81 -6.38 -5.63
CA ALA A 77 -0.19 -6.19 -4.58
C ALA A 77 0.10 -4.94 -3.74
N PHE A 78 1.37 -4.71 -3.42
CA PHE A 78 1.81 -3.50 -2.72
C PHE A 78 1.55 -2.25 -3.56
N TRP A 79 1.88 -2.28 -4.86
CA TRP A 79 1.61 -1.17 -5.77
C TRP A 79 0.12 -0.91 -5.98
N ALA A 80 -0.71 -1.95 -6.04
CA ALA A 80 -2.16 -1.82 -6.14
C ALA A 80 -2.75 -1.12 -4.91
N GLY A 81 -2.38 -1.54 -3.71
CA GLY A 81 -2.79 -0.89 -2.46
C GLY A 81 -2.34 0.57 -2.40
N THR A 82 -1.07 0.82 -2.77
CA THR A 82 -0.49 2.18 -2.82
C THR A 82 -1.23 3.08 -3.81
N ALA A 83 -1.55 2.57 -5.01
CA ALA A 83 -2.29 3.33 -6.02
C ALA A 83 -3.70 3.71 -5.53
N LEU A 84 -4.39 2.79 -4.84
CA LEU A 84 -5.71 3.07 -4.25
C LEU A 84 -5.64 4.13 -3.15
N LEU A 85 -4.60 4.10 -2.31
CA LEU A 85 -4.38 5.12 -1.28
C LEU A 85 -4.08 6.49 -1.90
N ILE A 86 -3.26 6.55 -2.94
CA ILE A 86 -2.97 7.79 -3.67
C ILE A 86 -4.26 8.33 -4.30
N ALA A 87 -5.05 7.49 -4.96
CA ALA A 87 -6.32 7.90 -5.55
C ALA A 87 -7.27 8.47 -4.49
N ALA A 88 -7.43 7.78 -3.34
CA ALA A 88 -8.23 8.27 -2.23
C ALA A 88 -7.75 9.64 -1.72
N LEU A 89 -6.44 9.83 -1.58
CA LEU A 89 -5.85 11.08 -1.11
C LEU A 89 -6.11 12.22 -2.10
N VAL A 90 -5.92 11.99 -3.40
CA VAL A 90 -6.19 12.98 -4.47
C VAL A 90 -7.67 13.40 -4.45
N HIS A 91 -8.60 12.46 -4.27
CA HIS A 91 -10.01 12.80 -4.16
C HIS A 91 -10.33 13.66 -2.92
N VAL A 92 -9.66 13.41 -1.80
CA VAL A 92 -9.84 14.21 -0.58
C VAL A 92 -9.28 15.62 -0.73
N THR A 93 -8.09 15.78 -1.34
CA THR A 93 -7.46 17.09 -1.52
C THR A 93 -8.23 17.97 -2.50
N ILE A 94 -8.68 17.43 -3.64
CA ILE A 94 -9.51 18.17 -4.60
C ILE A 94 -10.82 18.64 -3.96
N LYS A 95 -11.45 17.78 -3.14
CA LYS A 95 -12.69 18.13 -2.42
C LYS A 95 -12.47 19.19 -1.32
N ALA A 96 -11.26 19.28 -0.77
CA ALA A 96 -10.92 20.33 0.20
C ALA A 96 -10.72 21.67 -0.52
N ASP A 97 -9.98 21.67 -1.63
CA ASP A 97 -9.69 22.87 -2.43
C ASP A 97 -10.96 23.53 -2.99
N SER A 98 -11.83 22.73 -3.60
CA SER A 98 -13.15 23.19 -4.07
C SER A 98 -14.01 23.82 -2.98
N ARG A 99 -13.94 23.31 -1.74
CA ARG A 99 -14.67 23.87 -0.59
C ARG A 99 -14.13 25.24 -0.17
N SER A 100 -12.82 25.43 -0.22
CA SER A 100 -12.17 26.72 0.08
C SER A 100 -12.52 27.79 -0.95
N ALA A 101 -12.61 27.42 -2.24
CA ALA A 101 -12.98 28.33 -3.31
C ALA A 101 -14.42 28.86 -3.16
N ASP A 102 -15.36 27.99 -2.77
CA ASP A 102 -16.77 28.34 -2.59
C ASP A 102 -17.00 29.30 -1.41
N GLN A 103 -16.27 29.10 -0.31
CA GLN A 103 -16.37 29.95 0.88
C GLN A 103 -15.90 31.39 0.61
N THR A 104 -14.79 31.55 -0.12
CA THR A 104 -14.26 32.88 -0.50
C THR A 104 -15.25 33.67 -1.34
N ARG A 105 -15.98 32.99 -2.25
CA ARG A 105 -17.01 33.64 -3.07
C ARG A 105 -18.21 34.10 -2.24
N SER A 106 -18.63 33.34 -1.22
CA SER A 106 -19.77 33.75 -0.37
C SER A 106 -19.45 34.97 0.49
N THR A 107 -18.21 35.13 0.95
CA THR A 107 -17.80 36.30 1.76
C THR A 107 -17.68 37.60 0.98
N GLU A 108 -17.56 37.54 -0.35
CA GLU A 108 -17.48 38.73 -1.22
C GLU A 108 -18.87 39.31 -1.55
N VAL A 109 -19.93 38.53 -1.38
CA VAL A 109 -21.31 38.89 -1.80
C VAL A 109 -22.12 39.56 -0.69
N GLU A 110 -21.58 39.71 0.52
CA GLU A 110 -22.28 40.37 1.64
C GLU A 110 -21.77 41.83 1.82
N PRO A 111 -22.53 42.85 1.39
CA PRO A 111 -22.23 44.27 1.62
C PRO A 111 -22.64 44.79 3.00
#